data_AF-A0A8H4LQS1-F1
#
_entry.id   AF-A0A8H4LQS1-F1
#
_cell.length_a   1.000
_cell.length_b   1.000
_cell.length_c   1.000
_cell.angle_alpha   90.00
_cell.angle_beta   90.00
_cell.angle_gamma   90.00
#
_symmetry.space_group_name_H-M   'P 1'
#
loop_
_entity.id
_entity.type
_entity.pdbx_description
1 polymer ?
#
loop_
_entity_poly.entity_id
_entity_poly.type
_entity_poly.pdbx_seq_one_letter_code
_entity_poly.pdbx_strand_id
1 'polypeptide(L)'
;MAGLQAQRTAMLSAIPAFQSEAGQLTQLANVLMSNSNILRDALHKADGVIEGSKSHPVPDVDELLVAPTVVANQLYTLVAEERALGDAIFMLGRAVERGRITPAVFAKMTRSLAREWYLKKALLYINLDLPSLLRFITLLYKKNPLPTKHPDCAVTNYQTLKPTTYFRYHPFSSKSVTMDTFDPYTQNVTFLFADGQTKVEIPMPVIDLWRREIASICINYGTQFGACVIMLITLLVMTPMAKFRRPSNILHAIGLVVCAIRMLLLSLYYLHSFTDFYVFWTRDYSHVPTSELANSIAANTMSLLLVIIIELALMNQAWTMVSLWPDFWKYAISLVSATITLLTIASRIAFSVLQNKANLAVTTARSNVWLTHWMVVMNVLSISWFCAIFNIKLIWHLISNRGVLPSYKALTPMEVLVMTNGILMIIPVIFAGLEWGHWTNFEAASLTLTSVAIILPLGTLAAQRLAASNTSFSYSSAASSGRYPIAVSAAGTGSSMVPLKAPSFTTHRATSDHPAAVFSRCEAGMSSRDHMNPVDLELGKLSDADADGRHVRVDRNVVQREERL
;
A
#
# COMPACT_ATOMS: atom_id res chain seq x y z
N MET A 1 -101.40 -51.71 10.97
CA MET A 1 -100.28 -52.36 10.25
C MET A 1 -99.13 -51.41 9.87
N ALA A 2 -99.31 -50.08 9.83
CA ALA A 2 -98.25 -49.12 9.42
C ALA A 2 -97.04 -49.04 10.38
N GLY A 3 -97.24 -49.15 11.70
CA GLY A 3 -96.15 -49.06 12.69
C GLY A 3 -95.13 -50.21 12.59
N LEU A 4 -95.60 -51.44 12.34
CA LEU A 4 -94.74 -52.63 12.18
C LEU A 4 -93.92 -52.57 10.87
N GLN A 5 -94.48 -51.99 9.81
CA GLN A 5 -93.75 -51.77 8.55
C GLN A 5 -92.71 -50.66 8.69
N ALA A 6 -93.03 -49.56 9.37
CA ALA A 6 -92.06 -48.49 9.67
C ALA A 6 -90.90 -49.01 10.53
N GLN A 7 -91.19 -49.85 11.53
CA GLN A 7 -90.16 -50.48 12.38
C GLN A 7 -89.29 -51.47 11.59
N ARG A 8 -89.90 -52.28 10.70
CA ARG A 8 -89.15 -53.17 9.81
C ARG A 8 -88.24 -52.37 8.86
N THR A 9 -88.72 -51.28 8.27
CA THR A 9 -87.92 -50.42 7.39
C THR A 9 -86.80 -49.73 8.15
N ALA A 10 -87.07 -49.20 9.35
CA ALA A 10 -86.05 -48.61 10.22
C ALA A 10 -84.98 -49.63 10.64
N MET A 11 -85.37 -50.87 10.93
CA MET A 11 -84.44 -51.96 11.25
C MET A 11 -83.60 -52.35 10.02
N LEU A 12 -84.23 -52.46 8.84
CA LEU A 12 -83.53 -52.77 7.59
C LEU A 12 -82.57 -51.64 7.16
N SER A 13 -82.86 -50.38 7.48
CA SER A 13 -81.93 -49.26 7.26
C SER A 13 -80.84 -49.14 8.32
N ALA A 14 -81.09 -49.58 9.55
CA ALA A 14 -80.10 -49.54 10.64
C ALA A 14 -79.01 -50.61 10.47
N ILE A 15 -79.35 -51.78 9.94
CA ILE A 15 -78.38 -52.88 9.69
C ILE A 15 -77.17 -52.44 8.84
N PRO A 16 -77.33 -51.82 7.65
CA PRO A 16 -76.19 -51.36 6.86
C PRO A 16 -75.44 -50.21 7.53
N ALA A 17 -76.12 -49.34 8.29
CA ALA A 17 -75.46 -48.27 9.06
C ALA A 17 -74.53 -48.86 10.14
N PHE A 18 -75.01 -49.82 10.93
CA PHE A 18 -74.18 -50.53 11.92
C PHE A 18 -73.00 -51.28 11.29
N GLN A 19 -73.21 -51.92 10.14
CA GLN A 19 -72.11 -52.57 9.41
C GLN A 19 -71.06 -51.56 8.93
N SER A 20 -71.50 -50.38 8.48
CA SER A 20 -70.58 -49.30 8.08
C SER A 20 -69.80 -48.72 9.26
N GLU A 21 -70.45 -48.51 10.42
CA GLU A 21 -69.80 -48.03 11.64
C GLU A 21 -68.82 -49.08 12.21
N ALA A 22 -69.18 -50.36 12.19
CA ALA A 22 -68.27 -51.45 12.59
C ALA A 22 -67.02 -51.50 11.68
N GLY A 23 -67.19 -51.25 10.38
CA GLY A 23 -66.08 -51.11 9.44
C GLY A 23 -65.18 -49.91 9.76
N GLN A 24 -65.77 -48.74 10.03
CA GLN A 24 -65.03 -47.53 10.42
C GLN A 24 -64.27 -47.69 11.73
N LEU A 25 -64.88 -48.32 12.74
CA LEU A 25 -64.23 -48.60 14.02
C LEU A 25 -63.05 -49.57 13.87
N THR A 26 -63.19 -50.58 13.01
CA THR A 26 -62.09 -51.51 12.70
C THR A 26 -60.93 -50.80 12.01
N GLN A 27 -61.22 -49.92 11.05
CA GLN A 27 -60.20 -49.11 10.38
C GLN A 27 -59.49 -48.16 11.35
N LEU A 28 -60.25 -47.47 12.21
CA LEU A 28 -59.72 -46.58 13.22
C LEU A 28 -58.83 -47.34 14.23
N ALA A 29 -59.25 -48.53 14.65
CA ALA A 29 -58.45 -49.39 15.53
C ALA A 29 -57.11 -49.78 14.90
N ASN A 30 -57.10 -50.11 13.59
CA ASN A 30 -55.87 -50.43 12.87
C ASN A 30 -54.93 -49.22 12.76
N VAL A 31 -55.46 -48.02 12.52
CA VAL A 31 -54.67 -46.78 12.47
C VAL A 31 -54.09 -46.45 13.84
N LEU A 32 -54.87 -46.54 14.91
CA LEU A 32 -54.41 -46.34 16.28
C LEU A 32 -53.31 -47.33 16.68
N MET A 33 -53.46 -48.60 16.30
CA MET A 33 -52.44 -49.63 16.55
C MET A 33 -51.13 -49.32 15.81
N SER A 34 -51.22 -48.93 14.54
CA SER A 34 -50.06 -48.52 13.74
C SER A 34 -49.35 -47.30 14.35
N ASN A 35 -50.10 -46.25 14.68
CA ASN A 35 -49.54 -45.04 15.30
C ASN A 35 -48.91 -45.34 16.67
N SER A 36 -49.53 -46.24 17.46
CA SER A 36 -48.98 -46.66 18.75
C SER A 36 -47.65 -47.39 18.59
N ASN A 37 -47.52 -48.23 17.57
CA ASN A 37 -46.25 -48.92 17.27
C ASN A 37 -45.18 -47.95 16.77
N ILE A 38 -45.53 -47.04 15.86
CA ILE A 38 -44.61 -46.01 15.36
C ILE A 38 -44.11 -45.13 16.52
N LEU A 39 -44.99 -44.74 17.43
CA LEU A 39 -44.60 -43.94 18.60
C LEU A 39 -43.68 -44.72 19.53
N ARG A 40 -43.95 -46.01 19.79
CA ARG A 40 -43.04 -46.85 20.61
C ARG A 40 -41.67 -47.00 19.96
N ASP A 41 -41.62 -47.25 18.65
CA ASP A 41 -40.37 -47.39 17.92
C ASP A 41 -39.58 -46.07 17.88
N ALA A 42 -40.26 -44.94 17.69
CA ALA A 42 -39.66 -43.61 17.73
C ALA A 42 -39.10 -43.27 19.11
N LEU A 43 -39.83 -43.65 20.18
CA LEU A 43 -39.37 -43.45 21.56
C LEU A 43 -38.12 -44.29 21.84
N HIS A 44 -38.12 -45.57 21.47
CA HIS A 44 -36.95 -46.43 21.63
C HIS A 44 -35.72 -45.93 20.85
N LYS A 45 -35.91 -45.41 19.64
CA LYS A 45 -34.83 -44.77 18.87
C LYS A 45 -34.32 -43.51 19.56
N ALA A 46 -35.22 -42.68 20.10
CA ALA A 46 -34.84 -41.48 20.84
C ALA A 46 -34.05 -41.84 22.11
N ASP A 47 -34.48 -42.85 22.86
CA ASP A 47 -33.76 -43.35 24.05
C ASP A 47 -32.36 -43.85 23.67
N GLY A 48 -32.23 -44.58 22.57
CA GLY A 48 -30.93 -45.02 22.06
C GLY A 48 -30.00 -43.85 21.67
N VAL A 49 -30.54 -42.78 21.08
CA VAL A 49 -29.76 -41.56 20.77
C VAL A 49 -29.36 -40.82 22.04
N ILE A 50 -30.25 -40.74 23.05
CA ILE A 50 -29.96 -40.09 24.32
C ILE A 50 -28.86 -40.84 25.08
N GLU A 51 -28.95 -42.17 25.14
CA GLU A 51 -27.94 -43.01 25.79
C GLU A 51 -26.60 -42.95 25.05
N GLY A 52 -26.63 -42.99 23.72
CA GLY A 52 -25.45 -42.75 22.89
C GLY A 52 -24.82 -41.38 23.14
N SER A 53 -25.63 -40.31 23.22
CA SER A 53 -25.16 -38.95 23.48
C SER A 53 -24.51 -38.77 24.85
N LYS A 54 -24.96 -39.51 25.88
CA LYS A 54 -24.34 -39.46 27.23
C LYS A 54 -22.94 -40.05 27.26
N SER A 55 -22.61 -40.94 26.31
CA SER A 55 -21.29 -41.59 26.23
C SER A 55 -20.24 -40.78 25.46
N HIS A 56 -20.66 -39.71 24.76
CA HIS A 56 -19.73 -38.85 24.03
C HIS A 56 -19.05 -37.85 24.98
N PRO A 57 -17.70 -37.79 25.00
CA PRO A 57 -16.99 -36.77 25.77
C PRO A 57 -17.36 -35.38 25.23
N VAL A 58 -17.49 -34.39 26.11
CA VAL A 58 -17.76 -33.01 25.72
C VAL A 58 -16.55 -32.52 24.89
N PRO A 59 -16.72 -32.23 23.59
CA PRO A 59 -15.61 -31.77 22.78
C PRO A 59 -15.19 -30.38 23.24
N ASP A 60 -13.88 -30.12 23.19
CA ASP A 60 -13.37 -28.79 23.44
C ASP A 60 -13.95 -27.79 22.42
N VAL A 61 -14.27 -26.58 22.86
CA VAL A 61 -14.95 -25.57 22.02
C VAL A 61 -14.08 -25.22 20.80
N ASP A 62 -12.76 -25.26 20.98
CA ASP A 62 -11.78 -25.00 19.94
C ASP A 62 -11.67 -26.15 18.90
N GLU A 63 -12.08 -27.37 19.25
CA GLU A 63 -12.18 -28.50 18.32
C GLU A 63 -13.52 -28.52 17.56
N LEU A 64 -14.56 -27.91 18.12
CA LEU A 64 -15.88 -27.81 17.48
C LEU A 64 -15.93 -26.69 16.43
N LEU A 65 -15.18 -25.60 16.64
CA LEU A 65 -15.17 -24.40 15.78
C LEU A 65 -13.89 -24.29 14.96
N VAL A 66 -13.62 -25.33 14.18
CA VAL A 66 -12.48 -25.36 13.26
C VAL A 66 -12.88 -24.76 11.91
N ALA A 67 -12.00 -23.95 11.34
CA ALA A 67 -12.23 -23.37 10.02
C ALA A 67 -12.33 -24.47 8.94
N PRO A 68 -13.14 -24.27 7.88
CA PRO A 68 -13.43 -25.31 6.89
C PRO A 68 -12.23 -25.74 6.04
N THR A 69 -11.08 -25.06 6.16
CA THR A 69 -9.84 -25.45 5.49
C THR A 69 -8.65 -25.36 6.43
N VAL A 70 -7.65 -26.22 6.24
CA VAL A 70 -6.39 -26.21 7.02
C VAL A 70 -5.69 -24.85 6.91
N VAL A 71 -5.74 -24.21 5.74
CA VAL A 71 -5.16 -22.88 5.51
C VAL A 71 -5.91 -21.79 6.30
N ALA A 72 -7.23 -21.89 6.41
CA ALA A 72 -8.01 -20.95 7.22
C ALA A 72 -7.69 -21.10 8.72
N ASN A 73 -7.47 -22.32 9.22
CA ASN A 73 -7.01 -22.53 10.61
C ASN A 73 -5.62 -21.95 10.86
N GLN A 74 -4.71 -22.11 9.89
CA GLN A 74 -3.39 -21.48 9.94
C GLN A 74 -3.52 -19.95 9.97
N LEU A 75 -4.41 -19.38 9.17
CA LEU A 75 -4.65 -17.93 9.16
C LEU A 75 -5.23 -17.44 10.49
N TYR A 76 -6.21 -18.14 11.07
CA TYR A 76 -6.76 -17.81 12.39
C TYR A 76 -5.68 -17.83 13.48
N THR A 77 -4.84 -18.86 13.48
CA THR A 77 -3.72 -18.98 14.43
C THR A 77 -2.72 -17.83 14.23
N LEU A 78 -2.37 -17.50 12.98
CA LEU A 78 -1.45 -16.40 12.67
C LEU A 78 -1.99 -15.03 13.09
N VAL A 79 -3.28 -14.78 12.91
CA VAL A 79 -3.95 -13.54 13.36
C VAL A 79 -3.94 -13.46 14.89
N ALA A 80 -4.27 -14.56 15.57
CA ALA A 80 -4.29 -14.62 17.03
C ALA A 80 -2.87 -14.39 17.61
N GLU A 81 -1.84 -15.03 17.04
CA GLU A 81 -0.45 -14.84 17.45
C GLU A 81 0.04 -13.41 17.20
N GLU A 82 -0.30 -12.78 16.05
CA GLU A 82 0.06 -11.39 15.77
C GLU A 82 -0.50 -10.45 16.84
N ARG A 83 -1.76 -10.67 17.24
CA ARG A 83 -2.42 -9.86 18.26
C ARG A 83 -1.84 -10.09 19.65
N ALA A 84 -1.60 -11.35 20.02
CA ALA A 84 -1.01 -11.73 21.29
C ALA A 84 0.40 -11.16 21.47
N LEU A 85 1.22 -11.14 20.40
CA LEU A 85 2.55 -10.52 20.41
C LEU A 85 2.48 -9.00 20.61
N GLY A 86 1.49 -8.33 20.00
CA GLY A 86 1.23 -6.91 20.21
C GLY A 86 0.88 -6.59 21.67
N ASP A 87 -0.01 -7.38 22.26
CA ASP A 87 -0.42 -7.24 23.66
C ASP A 87 0.75 -7.54 24.63
N ALA A 88 1.59 -8.53 24.31
CA ALA A 88 2.78 -8.86 25.10
C ALA A 88 3.78 -7.69 25.14
N ILE A 89 4.04 -7.05 23.99
CA ILE A 89 4.93 -5.87 23.91
C ILE A 89 4.33 -4.70 24.72
N PHE A 90 3.02 -4.50 24.63
CA PHE A 90 2.32 -3.47 25.39
C PHE A 90 2.45 -3.69 26.90
N MET A 91 2.24 -4.91 27.38
CA MET A 91 2.39 -5.26 28.80
C MET A 91 3.85 -5.15 29.27
N LEU A 92 4.82 -5.46 28.40
CA LEU A 92 6.24 -5.25 28.69
C LEU A 92 6.57 -3.76 28.92
N GLY A 93 5.96 -2.88 28.12
CA GLY A 93 6.07 -1.42 28.31
C GLY A 93 5.56 -0.98 29.68
N ARG A 94 4.38 -1.46 30.08
CA ARG A 94 3.79 -1.19 31.40
C ARG A 94 4.64 -1.74 32.56
N ALA A 95 5.31 -2.86 32.35
CA ALA A 95 6.18 -3.46 33.37
C ALA A 95 7.46 -2.64 33.61
N VAL A 96 8.01 -2.00 32.57
CA VAL A 96 9.14 -1.05 32.71
C VAL A 96 8.72 0.25 33.37
N GLU A 97 7.57 0.81 32.98
CA GLU A 97 7.02 2.02 33.62
C GLU A 97 6.84 1.84 35.14
N ARG A 98 6.51 0.62 35.57
CA ARG A 98 6.37 0.25 36.99
C ARG A 98 7.66 -0.19 37.67
N GLY A 99 8.81 -0.11 36.98
CA GLY A 99 10.12 -0.49 37.51
C GLY A 99 10.31 -2.00 37.78
N ARG A 100 9.43 -2.87 37.27
CA ARG A 100 9.53 -4.33 37.47
C ARG A 100 10.58 -4.99 36.59
N ILE A 101 10.95 -4.35 35.49
CA ILE A 101 11.92 -4.84 34.51
C ILE A 101 12.92 -3.71 34.21
N THR A 102 14.20 -4.03 34.10
CA THR A 102 15.22 -3.05 33.72
C THR A 102 15.09 -2.65 32.24
N PRO A 103 15.42 -1.39 31.88
CA PRO A 103 15.34 -0.92 30.49
C PRO A 103 16.14 -1.76 29.49
N ALA A 104 17.27 -2.33 29.92
CA ALA A 104 18.10 -3.21 29.11
C ALA A 104 17.40 -4.54 28.76
N VAL A 105 16.71 -5.16 29.72
CA VAL A 105 15.96 -6.41 29.51
C VAL A 105 14.74 -6.16 28.64
N PHE A 106 14.05 -5.04 28.84
CA PHE A 106 12.95 -4.62 27.97
C PHE A 106 13.40 -4.41 26.52
N ALA A 107 14.47 -3.65 26.29
CA ALA A 107 14.96 -3.42 24.94
C ALA A 107 15.34 -4.73 24.21
N LYS A 108 15.89 -5.71 24.95
CA LYS A 108 16.22 -7.03 24.41
C LYS A 108 14.97 -7.85 24.06
N MET A 109 13.99 -7.93 24.96
CA MET A 109 12.79 -8.74 24.75
C MET A 109 11.82 -8.12 23.75
N THR A 110 11.61 -6.81 23.80
CA THR A 110 10.79 -6.09 22.82
C THR A 110 11.34 -6.24 21.41
N ARG A 111 12.67 -6.25 21.24
CA ARG A 111 13.30 -6.48 19.92
C ARG A 111 13.06 -7.91 19.40
N SER A 112 13.13 -8.92 20.28
CA SER A 112 12.86 -10.32 19.90
C SER A 112 11.40 -10.51 19.50
N LEU A 113 10.47 -10.03 20.33
CA LEU A 113 9.03 -10.10 20.08
C LEU A 113 8.62 -9.31 18.85
N ALA A 114 9.18 -8.11 18.63
CA ALA A 114 8.89 -7.31 17.45
C ALA A 114 9.37 -7.97 16.15
N ARG A 115 10.46 -8.76 16.20
CA ARG A 115 10.95 -9.52 15.05
C ARG A 115 9.97 -10.64 14.69
N GLU A 116 9.49 -11.39 15.68
CA GLU A 116 8.50 -12.45 15.47
C GLU A 116 7.17 -11.86 14.98
N TRP A 117 6.75 -10.75 15.59
CA TRP A 117 5.55 -10.02 15.19
C TRP A 117 5.61 -9.56 13.74
N TYR A 118 6.73 -8.96 13.31
CA TYR A 118 6.92 -8.55 11.92
C TYR A 118 6.86 -9.73 10.96
N LEU A 119 7.49 -10.86 11.31
CA LEU A 119 7.49 -12.07 10.48
C LEU A 119 6.07 -12.65 10.34
N LYS A 120 5.32 -12.75 11.44
CA LYS A 120 3.93 -13.25 11.45
C LYS A 120 3.01 -12.33 10.66
N LYS A 121 3.20 -11.01 10.79
CA LYS A 121 2.47 -10.01 10.02
C LYS A 121 2.80 -10.09 8.52
N ALA A 122 4.07 -10.24 8.14
CA ALA A 122 4.46 -10.43 6.75
C ALA A 122 3.88 -11.72 6.17
N LEU A 123 3.88 -12.82 6.93
CA LEU A 123 3.25 -14.08 6.52
C LEU A 123 1.74 -13.95 6.36
N LEU A 124 1.06 -13.17 7.21
CA LEU A 124 -0.36 -12.87 7.07
C LEU A 124 -0.65 -12.09 5.79
N TYR A 125 0.14 -11.04 5.50
CA TYR A 125 0.02 -10.30 4.24
C TYR A 125 0.27 -11.21 3.03
N ILE A 126 1.30 -12.05 3.06
CA ILE A 126 1.56 -13.00 1.97
C ILE A 126 0.41 -14.00 1.81
N ASN A 127 -0.13 -14.59 2.89
CA ASN A 127 -1.21 -15.58 2.78
C ASN A 127 -2.58 -14.96 2.43
N LEU A 128 -2.80 -13.68 2.74
CA LEU A 128 -4.05 -12.98 2.43
C LEU A 128 -4.01 -12.32 1.03
N ASP A 129 -2.86 -11.75 0.64
CA ASP A 129 -2.69 -11.10 -0.66
C ASP A 129 -2.24 -12.06 -1.75
N LEU A 130 -1.46 -13.11 -1.50
CA LEU A 130 -0.97 -13.98 -2.58
C LEU A 130 -2.09 -14.77 -3.26
N PRO A 131 -3.13 -15.32 -2.59
CA PRO A 131 -4.27 -15.93 -3.28
C PRO A 131 -5.15 -14.90 -4.00
N SER A 132 -5.23 -13.68 -3.47
CA SER A 132 -5.98 -12.56 -4.06
C SER A 132 -5.28 -12.05 -5.32
N LEU A 133 -3.95 -11.91 -5.26
CA LEU A 133 -3.04 -11.48 -6.31
C LEU A 133 -2.81 -12.61 -7.34
N LEU A 134 -2.77 -13.88 -6.92
CA LEU A 134 -2.71 -15.04 -7.82
C LEU A 134 -4.06 -15.32 -8.47
N ARG A 135 -5.21 -15.11 -7.80
CA ARG A 135 -6.52 -15.10 -8.47
C ARG A 135 -6.63 -13.93 -9.45
N PHE A 136 -6.11 -12.76 -9.10
CA PHE A 136 -6.03 -11.61 -9.99
C PHE A 136 -5.15 -11.91 -11.22
N ILE A 137 -3.96 -12.50 -11.04
CA ILE A 137 -3.05 -12.91 -12.12
C ILE A 137 -3.58 -14.11 -12.93
N THR A 138 -4.25 -15.07 -12.31
CA THR A 138 -4.86 -16.23 -13.00
C THR A 138 -6.10 -15.82 -13.79
N LEU A 139 -6.86 -14.83 -13.30
CA LEU A 139 -7.92 -14.16 -14.06
C LEU A 139 -7.34 -13.32 -15.21
N LEU A 140 -6.13 -12.79 -15.07
CA LEU A 140 -5.44 -12.08 -16.14
C LEU A 140 -4.90 -12.99 -17.25
N TYR A 141 -4.47 -14.21 -16.94
CA TYR A 141 -3.85 -15.11 -17.92
C TYR A 141 -4.87 -16.01 -18.68
N LYS A 142 -6.11 -16.15 -18.19
CA LYS A 142 -7.10 -17.11 -18.74
C LYS A 142 -8.08 -16.53 -19.78
N LYS A 143 -7.81 -15.38 -20.40
CA LYS A 143 -8.54 -14.96 -21.62
C LYS A 143 -7.59 -14.99 -22.82
N ASN A 144 -7.70 -16.11 -23.52
CA ASN A 144 -6.89 -16.55 -24.65
C ASN A 144 -7.13 -15.72 -25.93
N PRO A 145 -6.24 -15.86 -26.93
CA PRO A 145 -5.84 -14.86 -27.91
C PRO A 145 -6.90 -14.70 -29.00
N LEU A 146 -6.86 -13.63 -29.79
CA LEU A 146 -7.51 -13.57 -31.11
C LEU A 146 -6.91 -12.39 -31.91
N PRO A 147 -7.09 -12.36 -33.24
CA PRO A 147 -6.03 -12.18 -34.22
C PRO A 147 -6.08 -10.83 -34.91
N THR A 148 -5.04 -10.57 -35.68
CA THR A 148 -4.91 -9.48 -36.64
C THR A 148 -6.06 -9.42 -37.66
N LYS A 149 -6.75 -8.27 -37.78
CA LYS A 149 -6.84 -7.43 -39.00
C LYS A 149 -7.94 -6.35 -38.89
N HIS A 150 -7.50 -5.12 -39.13
CA HIS A 150 -8.11 -3.89 -39.66
C HIS A 150 -9.60 -3.49 -39.43
N PRO A 151 -9.85 -2.16 -39.36
CA PRO A 151 -11.07 -1.55 -38.85
C PRO A 151 -12.08 -1.34 -39.98
N ASP A 152 -13.36 -1.58 -39.69
CA ASP A 152 -14.51 -0.81 -40.19
C ASP A 152 -15.76 -1.33 -39.49
N CYS A 153 -16.73 -0.43 -39.24
CA CYS A 153 -18.03 -0.65 -38.58
C CYS A 153 -18.03 -0.79 -37.05
N ALA A 154 -18.23 0.35 -36.36
CA ALA A 154 -18.61 0.40 -34.95
C ALA A 154 -20.14 0.45 -34.80
N VAL A 155 -20.80 -0.69 -35.05
CA VAL A 155 -22.10 -1.05 -34.49
C VAL A 155 -22.06 -2.58 -34.27
N THR A 156 -22.61 -3.02 -33.14
CA THR A 156 -22.88 -4.42 -32.73
C THR A 156 -21.75 -5.33 -32.27
N ASN A 157 -21.82 -5.66 -30.98
CA ASN A 157 -21.74 -7.00 -30.35
C ASN A 157 -20.75 -7.09 -29.19
N TYR A 158 -21.28 -6.98 -27.97
CA TYR A 158 -20.71 -7.65 -26.80
C TYR A 158 -21.82 -8.39 -26.05
N GLN A 159 -22.24 -9.51 -26.65
CA GLN A 159 -22.85 -10.60 -25.92
C GLN A 159 -21.74 -11.42 -25.23
N THR A 160 -22.04 -11.89 -24.03
CA THR A 160 -21.29 -12.85 -23.18
C THR A 160 -20.24 -12.28 -22.20
N LEU A 161 -20.74 -11.87 -21.03
CA LEU A 161 -20.00 -12.00 -19.77
C LEU A 161 -20.95 -12.62 -18.72
N LYS A 162 -20.57 -13.81 -18.21
CA LYS A 162 -21.28 -14.55 -17.15
C LYS A 162 -21.30 -13.72 -15.86
N PRO A 163 -22.40 -13.71 -15.10
CA PRO A 163 -22.47 -12.98 -13.84
C PRO A 163 -21.73 -13.76 -12.75
N THR A 164 -20.73 -13.13 -12.13
CA THR A 164 -20.12 -13.62 -10.90
C THR A 164 -20.80 -12.91 -9.73
N THR A 165 -21.53 -13.68 -8.96
CA THR A 165 -22.30 -13.36 -7.76
C THR A 165 -21.45 -12.64 -6.71
N TYR A 166 -21.89 -11.51 -6.13
CA TYR A 166 -21.71 -11.13 -4.71
C TYR A 166 -22.50 -9.86 -4.37
N PHE A 167 -23.54 -10.01 -3.54
CA PHE A 167 -23.81 -9.31 -2.27
C PHE A 167 -25.31 -9.39 -1.95
N ARG A 168 -25.61 -10.19 -0.92
CA ARG A 168 -26.95 -10.39 -0.35
C ARG A 168 -27.27 -9.20 0.56
N TYR A 169 -28.12 -8.28 0.10
CA TYR A 169 -28.85 -7.37 0.98
C TYR A 169 -30.20 -8.00 1.36
N HIS A 170 -30.60 -7.80 2.61
CA HIS A 170 -31.88 -8.25 3.18
C HIS A 170 -33.07 -7.88 2.29
N PRO A 171 -34.05 -8.78 2.08
CA PRO A 171 -35.24 -8.43 1.31
C PRO A 171 -36.21 -7.65 2.19
N PHE A 172 -36.44 -6.39 1.85
CA PHE A 172 -37.71 -5.74 2.18
C PHE A 172 -38.78 -6.45 1.35
N SER A 173 -39.73 -7.08 2.04
CA SER A 173 -40.82 -7.85 1.45
C SER A 173 -41.64 -7.00 0.46
N SER A 174 -41.52 -7.28 -0.83
CA SER A 174 -42.53 -6.92 -1.83
C SER A 174 -43.00 -8.19 -2.55
N LYS A 175 -44.32 -8.28 -2.71
CA LYS A 175 -45.08 -9.45 -3.14
C LYS A 175 -44.55 -10.02 -4.45
N SER A 176 -44.30 -11.33 -4.47
CA SER A 176 -43.97 -12.09 -5.67
C SER A 176 -45.14 -12.09 -6.66
N VAL A 177 -45.03 -11.29 -7.71
CA VAL A 177 -45.82 -11.47 -8.93
C VAL A 177 -45.02 -12.40 -9.83
N THR A 178 -45.60 -13.55 -10.17
CA THR A 178 -45.07 -14.51 -11.13
C THR A 178 -44.91 -13.87 -12.51
N MET A 179 -43.66 -13.63 -12.95
CA MET A 179 -43.30 -13.33 -14.35
C MET A 179 -42.01 -14.10 -14.70
N ASP A 180 -42.15 -15.34 -15.18
CA ASP A 180 -41.02 -16.26 -15.42
C ASP A 180 -40.27 -16.07 -16.75
N THR A 181 -40.37 -14.91 -17.42
CA THR A 181 -39.65 -14.67 -18.70
C THR A 181 -39.07 -13.28 -18.90
N PHE A 182 -39.28 -12.34 -17.97
CA PHE A 182 -38.74 -10.99 -18.09
C PHE A 182 -37.56 -10.80 -17.13
N ASP A 183 -36.35 -10.57 -17.68
CA ASP A 183 -35.18 -10.21 -16.89
C ASP A 183 -35.06 -8.67 -16.75
N PRO A 184 -35.36 -8.10 -15.56
CA PRO A 184 -35.29 -6.66 -15.33
C PRO A 184 -33.88 -6.06 -15.53
N TYR A 185 -32.83 -6.89 -15.49
CA TYR A 185 -31.44 -6.45 -15.67
C TYR A 185 -31.04 -6.27 -17.13
N THR A 186 -31.89 -6.68 -18.08
CA THR A 186 -31.64 -6.55 -19.53
C THR A 186 -32.52 -5.51 -20.22
N GLN A 187 -33.41 -4.86 -19.47
CA GLN A 187 -34.34 -3.88 -20.03
C GLN A 187 -33.60 -2.62 -20.51
N ASN A 188 -34.19 -1.95 -21.50
CA ASN A 188 -33.71 -0.65 -21.96
C ASN A 188 -34.43 0.47 -21.21
N VAL A 189 -33.67 1.48 -20.78
CA VAL A 189 -34.20 2.74 -20.27
C VAL A 189 -34.28 3.72 -21.44
N THR A 190 -35.47 4.26 -21.69
CA THR A 190 -35.70 5.22 -22.79
C THR A 190 -35.99 6.61 -22.24
N PHE A 191 -35.29 7.61 -22.76
CA PHE A 191 -35.58 9.01 -22.50
C PHE A 191 -35.49 9.82 -23.79
N LEU A 192 -36.11 10.99 -23.78
CA LEU A 192 -36.19 11.87 -24.95
C LEU A 192 -34.96 12.77 -24.99
N PHE A 193 -34.50 13.08 -26.20
CA PHE A 193 -33.46 14.06 -26.46
C PHE A 193 -34.00 15.49 -26.25
N ALA A 194 -33.14 16.50 -26.35
CA ALA A 194 -33.51 17.91 -26.16
C ALA A 194 -34.61 18.42 -27.12
N ASP A 195 -34.82 17.71 -28.24
CA ASP A 195 -35.87 17.97 -29.22
C ASP A 195 -37.26 17.47 -28.80
N GLY A 196 -37.35 16.73 -27.67
CA GLY A 196 -38.58 16.14 -27.15
C GLY A 196 -39.14 15.01 -28.02
N GLN A 197 -38.45 14.58 -29.08
CA GLN A 197 -38.96 13.63 -30.08
C GLN A 197 -38.03 12.44 -30.31
N THR A 198 -36.71 12.66 -30.34
CA THR A 198 -35.73 11.60 -30.56
C THR A 198 -35.59 10.77 -29.29
N LYS A 199 -35.90 9.47 -29.36
CA LYS A 199 -35.76 8.55 -28.22
C LYS A 199 -34.34 7.97 -28.19
N VAL A 200 -33.70 8.05 -27.04
CA VAL A 200 -32.42 7.39 -26.77
C VAL A 200 -32.71 6.17 -25.92
N GLU A 201 -32.36 4.99 -26.43
CA GLU A 201 -32.55 3.72 -25.73
C GLU A 201 -31.21 3.22 -25.20
N ILE A 202 -31.14 3.00 -23.88
CA ILE A 202 -29.91 2.60 -23.21
C ILE A 202 -30.11 1.30 -22.45
N PRO A 203 -29.35 0.24 -22.75
CA PRO A 203 -29.43 -1.01 -22.01
C PRO A 203 -29.00 -0.83 -20.55
N MET A 204 -29.76 -1.42 -19.62
CA MET A 204 -29.44 -1.42 -18.18
C MET A 204 -28.02 -1.89 -17.85
N PRO A 205 -27.45 -2.93 -18.49
CA PRO A 205 -26.08 -3.37 -18.21
C PRO A 205 -25.02 -2.28 -18.46
N VAL A 206 -25.26 -1.40 -19.43
CA VAL A 206 -24.34 -0.30 -19.76
C VAL A 206 -24.40 0.79 -18.69
N ILE A 207 -25.59 1.07 -18.16
CA ILE A 207 -25.79 2.01 -17.05
C ILE A 207 -25.07 1.53 -15.80
N ASP A 208 -25.20 0.24 -15.48
CA ASP A 208 -24.53 -0.36 -14.31
C ASP A 208 -23.01 -0.44 -14.48
N LEU A 209 -22.51 -0.63 -15.70
CA LEU A 209 -21.08 -0.54 -15.99
C LEU A 209 -20.56 0.88 -15.80
N TRP A 210 -21.23 1.87 -16.39
CA TRP A 210 -20.88 3.29 -16.25
C TRP A 210 -20.88 3.75 -14.79
N ARG A 211 -21.90 3.36 -14.01
CA ARG A 211 -21.97 3.67 -12.58
C ARG A 211 -20.80 3.07 -11.80
N ARG A 212 -20.47 1.81 -12.07
CA ARG A 212 -19.35 1.12 -11.40
C ARG A 212 -18.00 1.75 -11.77
N GLU A 213 -17.84 2.17 -13.02
CA GLU A 213 -16.64 2.86 -13.51
C GLU A 213 -16.46 4.22 -12.83
N ILE A 214 -17.50 5.06 -12.77
CA ILE A 214 -17.42 6.34 -12.06
C ILE A 214 -17.09 6.13 -10.58
N ALA A 215 -17.78 5.18 -9.92
CA ALA A 215 -17.54 4.88 -8.52
C ALA A 215 -16.09 4.44 -8.26
N SER A 216 -15.51 3.60 -9.12
CA SER A 216 -14.13 3.15 -8.96
C SER A 216 -13.12 4.27 -9.18
N ILE A 217 -13.35 5.16 -10.15
CA ILE A 217 -12.47 6.31 -10.40
C ILE A 217 -12.56 7.33 -9.26
N CYS A 218 -13.75 7.62 -8.72
CA CYS A 218 -13.91 8.50 -7.56
C CYS A 218 -13.16 7.98 -6.33
N ILE A 219 -13.25 6.67 -6.05
CA ILE A 219 -12.50 6.04 -4.95
C ILE A 219 -10.99 6.18 -5.20
N ASN A 220 -10.53 5.97 -6.45
CA ASN A 220 -9.13 6.12 -6.80
C ASN A 220 -8.63 7.55 -6.51
N TYR A 221 -9.32 8.58 -6.98
CA TYR A 221 -8.96 9.98 -6.69
C TYR A 221 -9.04 10.33 -5.21
N GLY A 222 -10.04 9.84 -4.48
CA GLY A 222 -10.18 10.05 -3.04
C GLY A 222 -9.02 9.47 -2.24
N THR A 223 -8.57 8.25 -2.57
CA THR A 223 -7.42 7.63 -1.89
C THR A 223 -6.11 8.38 -2.17
N GLN A 224 -5.90 8.82 -3.42
CA GLN A 224 -4.73 9.62 -3.79
C GLN A 224 -4.71 10.97 -3.06
N PHE A 225 -5.85 11.65 -2.95
CA PHE A 225 -5.98 12.90 -2.20
C PHE A 225 -5.59 12.71 -0.72
N GLY A 226 -6.15 11.69 -0.07
CA GLY A 226 -5.84 11.38 1.33
C GLY A 226 -4.35 11.07 1.54
N ALA A 227 -3.74 10.27 0.66
CA ALA A 227 -2.32 9.94 0.73
C ALA A 227 -1.42 11.18 0.57
N CYS A 228 -1.74 12.08 -0.37
CA CYS A 228 -1.01 13.33 -0.56
C CYS A 228 -1.09 14.26 0.66
N VAL A 229 -2.28 14.38 1.29
CA VAL A 229 -2.46 15.20 2.50
C VAL A 229 -1.68 14.63 3.68
N ILE A 230 -1.75 13.31 3.92
CA ILE A 230 -1.00 12.66 4.99
C ILE A 230 0.51 12.81 4.75
N MET A 231 0.97 12.65 3.51
CA MET A 231 2.38 12.83 3.17
C MET A 231 2.83 14.28 3.36
N LEU A 232 1.99 15.26 3.00
CA LEU A 232 2.28 16.68 3.22
C LEU A 232 2.43 16.99 4.71
N ILE A 233 1.50 16.52 5.55
CA ILE A 233 1.57 16.67 7.02
C ILE A 233 2.85 16.02 7.54
N THR A 234 3.16 14.80 7.08
CA THR A 234 4.36 14.06 7.49
C THR A 234 5.63 14.81 7.12
N LEU A 235 5.72 15.36 5.91
CA LEU A 235 6.85 16.15 5.44
C LEU A 235 7.05 17.39 6.30
N LEU A 236 5.99 18.14 6.59
CA LEU A 236 6.02 19.36 7.41
C LEU A 236 6.40 19.08 8.87
N VAL A 237 5.93 17.98 9.45
CA VAL A 237 6.20 17.63 10.86
C VAL A 237 7.58 17.01 11.04
N MET A 238 8.00 16.12 10.14
CA MET A 238 9.25 15.37 10.30
C MET A 238 10.50 16.12 9.81
N THR A 239 10.35 17.13 8.95
CA THR A 239 11.47 17.88 8.39
C THR A 239 11.81 19.10 9.26
N PRO A 240 13.00 19.18 9.88
CA PRO A 240 13.37 20.35 10.66
C PRO A 240 13.48 21.61 9.78
N MET A 241 13.04 22.75 10.30
CA MET A 241 12.95 24.04 9.57
C MET A 241 14.27 24.45 8.90
N ALA A 242 15.42 24.14 9.51
CA ALA A 242 16.74 24.42 8.94
C ALA A 242 17.02 23.67 7.62
N LYS A 243 16.45 22.47 7.44
CA LYS A 243 16.59 21.66 6.22
C LYS A 243 15.47 21.91 5.22
N PHE A 244 14.38 22.55 5.63
CA PHE A 244 13.23 22.82 4.76
C PHE A 244 13.57 23.78 3.61
N ARG A 245 14.53 24.69 3.82
CA ARG A 245 15.02 25.63 2.80
C ARG A 245 15.78 24.98 1.63
N ARG A 246 16.03 23.67 1.66
CA ARG A 246 16.69 22.97 0.54
C ARG A 246 15.74 22.90 -0.66
N PRO A 247 16.23 23.13 -1.88
CA PRO A 247 15.38 23.18 -3.08
C PRO A 247 14.56 21.90 -3.30
N SER A 248 15.13 20.74 -2.98
CA SER A 248 14.40 19.45 -3.05
C SER A 248 13.15 19.43 -2.16
N ASN A 249 13.26 19.91 -0.92
CA ASN A 249 12.16 19.86 0.03
C ASN A 249 11.04 20.84 -0.34
N ILE A 250 11.42 22.00 -0.89
CA ILE A 250 10.47 22.98 -1.43
C ILE A 250 9.72 22.39 -2.63
N LEU A 251 10.43 21.77 -3.59
CA LEU A 251 9.81 21.13 -4.75
C LEU A 251 8.85 20.01 -4.35
N HIS A 252 9.20 19.18 -3.36
CA HIS A 252 8.29 18.13 -2.86
C HIS A 252 7.06 18.71 -2.15
N ALA A 253 7.22 19.75 -1.32
CA ALA A 253 6.10 20.39 -0.66
C ALA A 253 5.12 21.02 -1.67
N ILE A 254 5.65 21.77 -2.65
CA ILE A 254 4.82 22.36 -3.72
C ILE A 254 4.16 21.25 -4.55
N GLY A 255 4.90 20.18 -4.89
CA GLY A 255 4.38 19.04 -5.63
C GLY A 255 3.21 18.36 -4.93
N LEU A 256 3.31 18.13 -3.61
CA LEU A 256 2.24 17.53 -2.81
C LEU A 256 1.00 18.45 -2.72
N VAL A 257 1.19 19.76 -2.58
CA VAL A 257 0.08 20.73 -2.56
C VAL A 257 -0.64 20.77 -3.90
N VAL A 258 0.10 20.90 -5.01
CA VAL A 258 -0.47 20.91 -6.36
C VAL A 258 -1.15 19.57 -6.67
N CYS A 259 -0.57 18.46 -6.20
CA CYS A 259 -1.17 17.13 -6.34
C CYS A 259 -2.50 17.00 -5.58
N ALA A 260 -2.56 17.48 -4.33
CA ALA A 260 -3.78 17.47 -3.53
C ALA A 260 -4.88 18.33 -4.18
N ILE A 261 -4.54 19.53 -4.66
CA ILE A 261 -5.48 20.40 -5.38
C ILE A 261 -5.96 19.70 -6.66
N ARG A 262 -5.05 19.14 -7.47
CA ARG A 262 -5.41 18.39 -8.69
C ARG A 262 -6.40 17.26 -8.38
N MET A 263 -6.12 16.43 -7.37
CA MET A 263 -6.99 15.28 -7.03
C MET A 263 -8.37 15.75 -6.55
N LEU A 264 -8.43 16.86 -5.81
CA LEU A 264 -9.68 17.46 -5.39
C LEU A 264 -10.51 17.95 -6.60
N LEU A 265 -9.90 18.73 -7.50
CA LEU A 265 -10.60 19.24 -8.69
C LEU A 265 -11.08 18.10 -9.61
N LEU A 266 -10.27 17.04 -9.77
CA LEU A 266 -10.65 15.85 -10.53
C LEU A 266 -11.79 15.05 -9.87
N SER A 267 -11.80 14.95 -8.54
CA SER A 267 -12.89 14.30 -7.82
C SER A 267 -14.20 15.09 -7.92
N LEU A 268 -14.12 16.42 -7.92
CA LEU A 268 -15.29 17.29 -8.06
C LEU A 268 -15.93 17.22 -9.45
N TYR A 269 -15.15 16.90 -10.49
CA TYR A 269 -15.69 16.72 -11.85
C TYR A 269 -16.84 15.70 -11.91
N TYR A 270 -16.78 14.61 -11.15
CA TYR A 270 -17.83 13.59 -11.11
C TYR A 270 -19.06 13.98 -10.27
N LEU A 271 -19.01 15.12 -9.58
CA LEU A 271 -20.16 15.71 -8.90
C LEU A 271 -20.84 16.79 -9.74
N HIS A 272 -20.25 17.17 -10.87
CA HIS A 272 -20.75 18.25 -11.72
C HIS A 272 -21.86 17.78 -12.67
N SER A 273 -22.62 18.75 -13.17
CA SER A 273 -23.73 18.57 -14.11
C SER A 273 -23.27 17.93 -15.44
N PHE A 274 -21.97 17.98 -15.76
CA PHE A 274 -21.37 17.26 -16.89
C PHE A 274 -21.54 15.74 -16.82
N THR A 275 -21.60 15.19 -15.60
CA THR A 275 -21.74 13.75 -15.35
C THR A 275 -23.16 13.35 -14.97
N ASP A 276 -24.11 14.28 -15.00
CA ASP A 276 -25.51 13.97 -14.81
C ASP A 276 -25.97 12.97 -15.86
N PHE A 277 -26.82 12.05 -15.41
CA PHE A 277 -27.28 10.93 -16.23
C PHE A 277 -27.83 11.39 -17.59
N TYR A 278 -28.69 12.41 -17.60
CA TYR A 278 -29.26 12.95 -18.84
C TYR A 278 -28.20 13.59 -19.74
N VAL A 279 -27.37 14.48 -19.19
CA VAL A 279 -26.35 15.26 -19.93
C VAL A 279 -25.29 14.34 -20.54
N PHE A 280 -24.84 13.34 -19.79
CA PHE A 280 -23.83 12.38 -20.26
C PHE A 280 -24.30 11.61 -21.49
N TRP A 281 -25.54 11.12 -21.47
CA TRP A 281 -26.06 10.27 -22.54
C TRP A 281 -26.62 11.05 -23.74
N THR A 282 -27.28 12.19 -23.50
CA THR A 282 -27.80 13.04 -24.59
C THR A 282 -26.73 13.96 -25.18
N ARG A 283 -25.63 14.22 -24.45
CA ARG A 283 -24.62 15.22 -24.83
C ARG A 283 -25.21 16.62 -25.01
N ASP A 284 -26.35 16.90 -24.37
CA ASP A 284 -26.91 18.23 -24.29
C ASP A 284 -26.29 18.98 -23.11
N TYR A 285 -25.31 19.85 -23.42
CA TYR A 285 -24.60 20.65 -22.43
C TYR A 285 -25.20 22.05 -22.23
N SER A 286 -26.39 22.33 -22.80
CA SER A 286 -27.04 23.65 -22.76
C SER A 286 -27.29 24.16 -21.33
N HIS A 287 -27.50 23.26 -20.38
CA HIS A 287 -27.80 23.57 -18.98
C HIS A 287 -26.57 23.65 -18.08
N VAL A 288 -25.37 23.40 -18.61
CA VAL A 288 -24.16 23.30 -17.80
C VAL A 288 -23.59 24.71 -17.51
N PRO A 289 -23.41 25.09 -16.23
CA PRO A 289 -22.90 26.41 -15.89
C PRO A 289 -21.42 26.58 -16.26
N THR A 290 -21.04 27.79 -16.66
CA THR A 290 -19.66 28.11 -17.06
C THR A 290 -18.64 28.00 -15.91
N SER A 291 -19.09 28.07 -14.66
CA SER A 291 -18.25 27.83 -13.46
C SER A 291 -17.75 26.39 -13.38
N GLU A 292 -18.57 25.41 -13.75
CA GLU A 292 -18.19 24.00 -13.76
C GLU A 292 -17.18 23.70 -14.88
N LEU A 293 -17.26 24.42 -16.00
CA LEU A 293 -16.29 24.34 -17.09
C LEU A 293 -14.93 24.90 -16.66
N ALA A 294 -14.92 26.02 -15.92
CA ALA A 294 -13.70 26.61 -15.39
C ALA A 294 -12.97 25.65 -14.44
N ASN A 295 -13.70 24.87 -13.63
CA ASN A 295 -13.10 23.84 -12.77
C ASN A 295 -12.36 22.76 -13.60
N SER A 296 -12.96 22.27 -14.68
CA SER A 296 -12.33 21.29 -15.57
C SER A 296 -11.03 21.82 -16.22
N ILE A 297 -11.02 23.10 -16.61
CA ILE A 297 -9.82 23.77 -17.14
C ILE A 297 -8.76 23.94 -16.05
N ALA A 298 -9.17 24.30 -14.84
CA ALA A 298 -8.28 24.39 -13.69
C ALA A 298 -7.65 23.02 -13.35
N ALA A 299 -8.42 21.93 -13.38
CA ALA A 299 -7.93 20.56 -13.16
C ALA A 299 -6.85 20.16 -14.17
N ASN A 300 -7.05 20.45 -15.46
CA ASN A 300 -6.04 20.23 -16.51
C ASN A 300 -4.78 21.05 -16.26
N THR A 301 -4.94 22.31 -15.87
CA THR A 301 -3.81 23.23 -15.63
C THR A 301 -3.00 22.81 -14.41
N MET A 302 -3.66 22.41 -13.32
CA MET A 302 -2.99 21.83 -12.14
C MET A 302 -2.28 20.51 -12.48
N SER A 303 -2.83 19.75 -13.44
CA SER A 303 -2.19 18.55 -13.95
C SER A 303 -0.92 18.81 -14.75
N LEU A 304 -0.91 19.87 -15.56
CA LEU A 304 0.30 20.34 -16.23
C LEU A 304 1.36 20.74 -15.21
N LEU A 305 0.98 21.57 -14.23
CA LEU A 305 1.89 22.04 -13.19
C LEU A 305 2.48 20.87 -12.38
N LEU A 306 1.68 19.87 -12.03
CA LEU A 306 2.16 18.69 -11.30
C LEU A 306 3.25 17.96 -12.07
N VAL A 307 3.05 17.71 -13.36
CA VAL A 307 4.06 17.02 -14.19
C VAL A 307 5.36 17.82 -14.24
N ILE A 308 5.28 19.15 -14.45
CA ILE A 308 6.48 20.01 -14.45
C ILE A 308 7.23 19.90 -13.12
N ILE A 309 6.52 19.97 -11.99
CA ILE A 309 7.14 19.87 -10.67
C ILE A 309 7.77 18.49 -10.43
N ILE A 310 7.11 17.41 -10.86
CA ILE A 310 7.63 16.05 -10.74
C ILE A 310 8.90 15.88 -11.58
N GLU A 311 8.90 16.34 -12.82
CA GLU A 311 10.08 16.31 -13.71
C GLU A 311 11.26 17.09 -13.10
N LEU A 312 11.00 18.28 -12.55
CA LEU A 312 12.02 19.07 -11.86
C LEU A 312 12.53 18.38 -10.59
N ALA A 313 11.64 17.72 -9.83
CA ALA A 313 11.99 17.00 -8.62
C ALA A 313 12.85 15.77 -8.93
N LEU A 314 12.49 14.99 -9.95
CA LEU A 314 13.26 13.85 -10.44
C LEU A 314 14.62 14.29 -10.97
N MET A 315 14.68 15.37 -11.75
CA MET A 315 15.94 15.94 -12.24
C MET A 315 16.85 16.38 -11.09
N ASN A 316 16.30 17.09 -10.10
CA ASN A 316 17.07 17.54 -8.93
C ASN A 316 17.64 16.35 -8.14
N GLN A 317 16.84 15.28 -7.93
CA GLN A 317 17.33 14.08 -7.27
C GLN A 317 18.37 13.33 -8.11
N ALA A 318 18.13 13.15 -9.42
CA ALA A 318 19.05 12.50 -10.33
C ALA A 318 20.39 13.25 -10.42
N TRP A 319 20.39 14.59 -10.42
CA TRP A 319 21.61 15.40 -10.43
C TRP A 319 22.46 15.18 -9.17
N THR A 320 21.83 15.23 -7.98
CA THR A 320 22.54 14.93 -6.72
C THR A 320 23.14 13.52 -6.71
N MET A 321 22.60 12.64 -7.54
CA MET A 321 23.00 11.25 -7.65
C MET A 321 24.12 11.01 -8.68
N VAL A 322 24.03 11.65 -9.85
CA VAL A 322 24.95 11.52 -11.00
C VAL A 322 26.19 12.41 -10.85
N SER A 323 26.13 13.47 -10.03
CA SER A 323 27.30 14.32 -9.73
C SER A 323 28.49 13.58 -9.12
N LEU A 324 28.30 12.36 -8.61
CA LEU A 324 29.36 11.49 -8.10
C LEU A 324 30.03 10.62 -9.18
N TRP A 325 29.57 10.68 -10.43
CA TRP A 325 30.05 9.84 -11.53
C TRP A 325 31.15 10.54 -12.34
N PRO A 326 31.99 9.79 -13.09
CA PRO A 326 33.02 10.36 -13.95
C PRO A 326 32.47 11.40 -14.92
N ASP A 327 33.25 12.45 -15.21
CA ASP A 327 32.79 13.64 -15.93
C ASP A 327 32.12 13.32 -17.27
N PHE A 328 32.68 12.39 -18.05
CA PHE A 328 32.12 11.99 -19.33
C PHE A 328 30.68 11.45 -19.20
N TRP A 329 30.47 10.46 -18.34
CA TRP A 329 29.15 9.86 -18.11
C TRP A 329 28.19 10.81 -17.42
N LYS A 330 28.70 11.68 -16.54
CA LYS A 330 27.94 12.72 -15.84
C LYS A 330 27.25 13.67 -16.84
N TYR A 331 28.01 14.26 -17.76
CA TYR A 331 27.44 15.19 -18.73
C TYR A 331 26.57 14.49 -19.78
N ALA A 332 26.97 13.30 -20.24
CA ALA A 332 26.17 12.51 -21.19
C ALA A 332 24.78 12.16 -20.62
N ILE A 333 24.71 11.57 -19.42
CA ILE A 333 23.45 11.18 -18.78
C ILE A 333 22.61 12.41 -18.42
N SER A 334 23.26 13.49 -17.96
CA SER A 334 22.55 14.75 -17.67
C SER A 334 21.93 15.37 -18.93
N LEU A 335 22.61 15.32 -20.08
CA LEU A 335 22.11 15.86 -21.33
C LEU A 335 20.91 15.04 -21.86
N VAL A 336 21.02 13.71 -21.83
CA VAL A 336 19.91 12.82 -22.25
C VAL A 336 18.70 13.00 -21.33
N SER A 337 18.92 13.03 -20.01
CA SER A 337 17.84 13.28 -19.05
C SER A 337 17.17 14.63 -19.30
N ALA A 338 17.96 15.70 -19.49
CA ALA A 338 17.42 17.03 -19.80
C ALA A 338 16.56 17.02 -21.07
N THR A 339 17.00 16.31 -22.11
CA THR A 339 16.28 16.19 -23.38
C THR A 339 14.93 15.48 -23.19
N ILE A 340 14.93 14.36 -22.47
CA ILE A 340 13.71 13.58 -22.19
C ILE A 340 12.71 14.42 -21.37
N THR A 341 13.18 15.12 -20.33
CA THR A 341 12.30 15.98 -19.52
C THR A 341 11.70 17.13 -20.32
N LEU A 342 12.50 17.78 -21.18
CA LEU A 342 12.03 18.89 -22.01
C LEU A 342 10.99 18.41 -23.03
N LEU A 343 11.20 17.24 -23.64
CA LEU A 343 10.24 16.63 -24.55
C LEU A 343 8.94 16.25 -23.84
N THR A 344 9.05 15.72 -22.62
CA THR A 344 7.90 15.35 -21.79
C THR A 344 7.08 16.59 -21.41
N ILE A 345 7.74 17.66 -20.94
CA ILE A 345 7.09 18.94 -20.62
C ILE A 345 6.44 19.54 -21.87
N ALA A 346 7.13 19.55 -23.01
CA ALA A 346 6.60 20.10 -24.26
C ALA A 346 5.34 19.34 -24.73
N SER A 347 5.39 18.00 -24.72
CA SER A 347 4.23 17.16 -25.06
C SER A 347 3.06 17.38 -24.08
N ARG A 348 3.34 17.60 -22.80
CA ARG A 348 2.33 17.88 -21.77
C ARG A 348 1.67 19.25 -21.96
N ILE A 349 2.44 20.28 -22.29
CA ILE A 349 1.91 21.61 -22.62
C ILE A 349 1.00 21.53 -23.84
N ALA A 350 1.45 20.87 -24.91
CA ALA A 350 0.66 20.70 -26.14
C ALA A 350 -0.67 19.98 -25.86
N PHE A 351 -0.64 18.89 -25.08
CA PHE A 351 -1.84 18.17 -24.66
C PHE A 351 -2.78 19.06 -23.83
N SER A 352 -2.27 19.79 -22.83
CA SER A 352 -3.11 20.62 -21.97
C SER A 352 -3.80 21.76 -22.73
N VAL A 353 -3.10 22.40 -23.68
CA VAL A 353 -3.69 23.47 -24.50
C VAL A 353 -4.80 22.92 -25.38
N LEU A 354 -4.55 21.76 -26.01
CA LEU A 354 -5.54 21.13 -26.88
C LEU A 354 -6.77 20.67 -26.09
N GLN A 355 -6.58 20.05 -24.92
CA GLN A 355 -7.67 19.61 -24.06
C GLN A 355 -8.49 20.80 -23.55
N ASN A 356 -7.85 21.92 -23.20
CA ASN A 356 -8.56 23.13 -22.79
C ASN A 356 -9.36 23.74 -23.94
N LYS A 357 -8.81 23.77 -25.16
CA LYS A 357 -9.54 24.22 -26.37
C LYS A 357 -10.76 23.33 -26.66
N ALA A 358 -10.60 22.01 -26.51
CA ALA A 358 -11.69 21.05 -26.71
C ALA A 358 -12.79 21.19 -25.64
N ASN A 359 -12.40 21.37 -24.38
CA ASN A 359 -13.33 21.63 -23.28
C ASN A 359 -14.12 22.93 -23.53
N LEU A 360 -13.47 24.02 -23.95
CA LEU A 360 -14.14 25.28 -24.29
C LEU A 360 -15.09 25.16 -25.48
N ALA A 361 -14.74 24.33 -26.47
CA ALA A 361 -15.59 24.06 -27.62
C ALA A 361 -16.70 23.04 -27.31
N VAL A 362 -16.72 22.45 -26.10
CA VAL A 362 -17.65 21.37 -25.69
C VAL A 362 -17.70 20.24 -26.74
N THR A 363 -16.57 19.98 -27.39
CA THR A 363 -16.41 18.94 -28.39
C THR A 363 -15.38 17.93 -27.92
N THR A 364 -15.62 16.65 -28.19
CA THR A 364 -14.60 15.63 -27.94
C THR A 364 -13.44 15.86 -28.91
N ALA A 365 -12.21 15.95 -28.40
CA ALA A 365 -10.97 16.09 -29.18
C ALA A 365 -10.59 14.83 -29.98
N ARG A 366 -11.57 14.19 -30.64
CA ARG A 366 -11.44 12.90 -31.30
C ARG A 366 -10.48 12.92 -32.50
N SER A 367 -10.26 14.10 -33.11
CA SER A 367 -9.32 14.27 -34.22
C SER A 367 -7.84 14.07 -33.81
N ASN A 368 -7.51 14.32 -32.53
CA ASN A 368 -6.12 14.41 -32.07
C ASN A 368 -5.79 13.35 -30.99
N VAL A 369 -6.38 12.16 -31.09
CA VAL A 369 -6.11 11.03 -30.18
C VAL A 369 -4.62 10.67 -30.18
N TRP A 370 -3.95 10.84 -31.32
CA TRP A 370 -2.50 10.67 -31.45
C TRP A 370 -1.72 11.47 -30.39
N LEU A 371 -2.05 12.74 -30.17
CA LEU A 371 -1.32 13.58 -29.20
C LEU A 371 -1.52 13.08 -27.77
N THR A 372 -2.70 12.53 -27.46
CA THR A 372 -3.00 11.94 -26.15
C THR A 372 -2.12 10.72 -25.91
N HIS A 373 -1.99 9.84 -26.91
CA HIS A 373 -1.12 8.67 -26.83
C HIS A 373 0.36 9.06 -26.66
N TRP A 374 0.83 10.06 -27.41
CA TRP A 374 2.22 10.54 -27.27
C TRP A 374 2.52 11.13 -25.90
N MET A 375 1.59 11.91 -25.35
CA MET A 375 1.74 12.48 -24.01
C MET A 375 1.86 11.37 -22.94
N VAL A 376 1.01 10.35 -23.01
CA VAL A 376 1.06 9.20 -22.09
C VAL A 376 2.39 8.47 -22.23
N VAL A 377 2.81 8.15 -23.46
CA VAL A 377 4.09 7.47 -23.74
C VAL A 377 5.27 8.26 -23.20
N MET A 378 5.32 9.57 -23.41
CA MET A 378 6.43 10.42 -22.95
C MET A 378 6.50 10.49 -21.43
N ASN A 379 5.34 10.58 -20.75
CA ASN A 379 5.27 10.60 -19.30
C ASN A 379 5.79 9.27 -18.69
N VAL A 380 5.36 8.13 -19.25
CA VAL A 380 5.84 6.80 -18.84
C VAL A 380 7.34 6.65 -19.13
N LEU A 381 7.80 7.09 -20.30
CA LEU A 381 9.20 7.02 -20.70
C LEU A 381 10.11 7.80 -19.75
N SER A 382 9.72 9.04 -19.39
CA SER A 382 10.49 9.89 -18.49
C SER A 382 10.60 9.28 -17.09
N ILE A 383 9.48 8.86 -16.50
CA ILE A 383 9.46 8.24 -15.17
C ILE A 383 10.32 6.96 -15.18
N SER A 384 10.18 6.13 -16.21
CA SER A 384 10.95 4.89 -16.35
C SER A 384 12.46 5.16 -16.51
N TRP A 385 12.82 6.19 -17.26
CA TRP A 385 14.22 6.62 -17.45
C TRP A 385 14.87 7.02 -16.12
N PHE A 386 14.21 7.88 -15.33
CA PHE A 386 14.73 8.27 -14.02
C PHE A 386 14.82 7.08 -13.07
N CYS A 387 13.79 6.23 -13.02
CA CYS A 387 13.81 5.02 -12.20
C CYS A 387 14.97 4.09 -12.60
N ALA A 388 15.27 3.97 -13.90
CA ALA A 388 16.41 3.21 -14.39
C ALA A 388 17.75 3.80 -13.89
N ILE A 389 17.93 5.13 -13.92
CA ILE A 389 19.13 5.77 -13.36
C ILE A 389 19.32 5.43 -11.88
N PHE A 390 18.25 5.50 -11.08
CA PHE A 390 18.29 5.14 -9.66
C PHE A 390 18.67 3.66 -9.46
N ASN A 391 18.08 2.76 -10.24
CA ASN A 391 18.35 1.32 -10.16
C ASN A 391 19.77 0.97 -10.62
N ILE A 392 20.28 1.61 -11.68
CA ILE A 392 21.66 1.42 -12.15
C ILE A 392 22.63 1.86 -11.06
N LYS A 393 22.36 2.98 -10.36
CA LYS A 393 23.21 3.36 -9.22
C LYS A 393 23.11 2.38 -8.07
N LEU A 394 21.93 1.84 -7.76
CA LEU A 394 21.78 0.80 -6.73
C LEU A 394 22.63 -0.43 -7.10
N ILE A 395 22.56 -0.88 -8.35
CA ILE A 395 23.32 -2.03 -8.84
C ILE A 395 24.83 -1.74 -8.82
N TRP A 396 25.25 -0.58 -9.32
CA TRP A 396 26.64 -0.15 -9.30
C TRP A 396 27.18 -0.09 -7.87
N HIS A 397 26.41 0.50 -6.96
CA HIS A 397 26.76 0.57 -5.55
C HIS A 397 26.82 -0.80 -4.90
N LEU A 398 25.86 -1.69 -5.20
CA LEU A 398 25.84 -3.07 -4.71
C LEU A 398 27.08 -3.84 -5.19
N ILE A 399 27.43 -3.76 -6.47
CA ILE A 399 28.59 -4.45 -7.06
C ILE A 399 29.90 -3.86 -6.55
N SER A 400 30.02 -2.53 -6.52
CA SER A 400 31.24 -1.83 -6.11
C SER A 400 31.52 -1.94 -4.61
N ASN A 401 30.48 -2.04 -3.76
CA ASN A 401 30.67 -2.17 -2.32
C ASN A 401 30.59 -3.61 -1.81
N ARG A 402 29.88 -4.57 -2.43
CA ARG A 402 29.68 -5.94 -1.88
C ARG A 402 29.32 -7.03 -2.91
N GLY A 403 30.27 -7.96 -3.16
CA GLY A 403 29.94 -9.30 -3.65
C GLY A 403 29.06 -10.05 -2.63
N VAL A 404 27.95 -10.61 -3.12
CA VAL A 404 27.08 -11.67 -2.56
C VAL A 404 27.36 -12.10 -1.08
N LEU A 405 26.93 -11.33 -0.07
CA LEU A 405 26.46 -11.75 1.29
C LEU A 405 26.54 -10.58 2.31
N PRO A 406 25.50 -10.30 3.13
CA PRO A 406 25.49 -9.11 3.98
C PRO A 406 26.02 -9.34 5.40
N SER A 407 27.02 -8.55 5.81
CA SER A 407 27.20 -8.17 7.22
C SER A 407 26.44 -6.87 7.49
N TYR A 408 25.33 -6.98 8.22
CA TYR A 408 24.35 -5.91 8.52
C TYR A 408 24.89 -4.74 9.37
N LYS A 409 26.16 -4.75 9.79
CA LYS A 409 26.67 -3.85 10.85
C LYS A 409 27.24 -2.51 10.40
N ALA A 410 27.34 -2.22 9.10
CA ALA A 410 27.89 -0.97 8.61
C ALA A 410 27.31 -0.56 7.25
N LEU A 411 26.02 -0.23 7.20
CA LEU A 411 25.48 0.52 6.07
C LEU A 411 25.54 2.00 6.43
N THR A 412 26.24 2.79 5.63
CA THR A 412 26.29 4.24 5.85
C THR A 412 24.90 4.83 5.57
N PRO A 413 24.52 5.93 6.25
CA PRO A 413 23.21 6.55 6.04
C PRO A 413 22.90 6.94 4.60
N MET A 414 23.94 7.20 3.80
CA MET A 414 23.83 7.50 2.37
C MET A 414 23.48 6.26 1.56
N GLU A 415 24.06 5.10 1.88
CA GLU A 415 23.75 3.83 1.21
C GLU A 415 22.32 3.38 1.48
N VAL A 416 21.86 3.58 2.72
CA VAL A 416 20.48 3.31 3.09
C VAL A 416 19.52 4.21 2.31
N LEU A 417 19.83 5.51 2.15
CA LEU A 417 19.03 6.43 1.32
C LEU A 417 18.93 5.94 -0.13
N VAL A 418 20.06 5.57 -0.72
CA VAL A 418 20.11 5.09 -2.11
C VAL A 418 19.31 3.78 -2.27
N MET A 419 19.46 2.83 -1.33
CA MET A 419 18.70 1.59 -1.34
C MET A 419 17.20 1.81 -1.14
N THR A 420 16.80 2.63 -0.16
CA THR A 420 15.37 2.90 0.10
C THR A 420 14.72 3.64 -1.06
N ASN A 421 15.38 4.65 -1.64
CA ASN A 421 14.84 5.39 -2.76
C ASN A 421 14.78 4.51 -4.03
N GLY A 422 15.81 3.69 -4.28
CA GLY A 422 15.81 2.75 -5.42
C GLY A 422 14.68 1.72 -5.34
N ILE A 423 14.47 1.09 -4.18
CA ILE A 423 13.38 0.11 -3.99
C ILE A 423 12.01 0.77 -4.15
N LEU A 424 11.81 1.96 -3.58
CA LEU A 424 10.52 2.66 -3.69
C LEU A 424 10.21 3.09 -5.13
N MET A 425 11.22 3.39 -5.94
CA MET A 425 11.07 3.78 -7.35
C MET A 425 10.64 2.61 -8.27
N ILE A 426 10.49 1.38 -7.77
CA ILE A 426 9.87 0.27 -8.53
C ILE A 426 8.35 0.46 -8.65
N ILE A 427 7.71 1.04 -7.62
CA ILE A 427 6.25 1.17 -7.55
C ILE A 427 5.69 2.02 -8.72
N PRO A 428 6.26 3.20 -9.05
CA PRO A 428 5.80 3.99 -10.19
C PRO A 428 5.91 3.26 -11.53
N VAL A 429 6.95 2.44 -11.71
CA VAL A 429 7.17 1.66 -12.94
C VAL A 429 6.10 0.59 -13.10
N ILE A 430 5.67 -0.05 -12.01
CA ILE A 430 4.56 -1.01 -12.03
C ILE A 430 3.27 -0.30 -12.46
N PHE A 431 2.95 0.84 -11.87
CA PHE A 431 1.76 1.61 -12.27
C PHE A 431 1.84 2.09 -13.73
N ALA A 432 3.03 2.45 -14.21
CA ALA A 432 3.23 2.87 -15.58
C ALA A 432 3.07 1.70 -16.58
N GLY A 433 3.44 0.48 -16.17
CA GLY A 433 3.14 -0.73 -16.93
C GLY A 433 1.65 -1.06 -16.95
N LEU A 434 0.94 -0.86 -15.82
CA LEU A 434 -0.50 -1.13 -15.70
C LEU A 434 -1.36 -0.21 -16.59
N GLU A 435 -0.84 0.97 -16.96
CA GLU A 435 -1.50 1.92 -17.87
C GLU A 435 -1.80 1.31 -19.26
N TRP A 436 -1.03 0.30 -19.69
CA TRP A 436 -1.23 -0.38 -20.97
C TRP A 436 -2.20 -1.56 -20.88
N GLY A 437 -2.54 -1.97 -19.66
CA GLY A 437 -3.65 -2.88 -19.43
C GLY A 437 -4.97 -2.14 -19.68
N HIS A 438 -5.87 -2.69 -20.50
CA HIS A 438 -7.16 -2.07 -20.79
C HIS A 438 -8.16 -2.27 -19.62
N TRP A 439 -7.84 -1.73 -18.45
CA TRP A 439 -8.68 -1.82 -17.24
C TRP A 439 -9.61 -0.60 -17.17
N THR A 440 -10.86 -0.74 -17.61
CA THR A 440 -11.83 0.36 -17.57
C THR A 440 -12.12 0.87 -16.16
N ASN A 441 -11.99 0.01 -15.14
CA ASN A 441 -12.28 0.37 -13.75
C ASN A 441 -11.10 0.99 -12.99
N PHE A 442 -9.90 1.09 -13.59
CA PHE A 442 -8.69 1.50 -12.88
C PHE A 442 -7.85 2.48 -13.71
N GLU A 443 -7.91 3.75 -13.33
CA GLU A 443 -7.12 4.79 -13.96
C GLU A 443 -5.67 4.79 -13.40
N ALA A 444 -4.81 3.96 -13.99
CA ALA A 444 -3.41 3.81 -13.58
C ALA A 444 -2.56 5.08 -13.85
N ALA A 445 -2.91 5.86 -14.86
CA ALA A 445 -2.17 7.04 -15.29
C ALA A 445 -2.10 8.16 -14.22
N SER A 446 -3.15 8.32 -13.40
CA SER A 446 -3.11 9.29 -12.30
C SER A 446 -2.23 8.79 -11.15
N LEU A 447 -2.28 7.49 -10.87
CA LEU A 447 -1.52 6.83 -9.81
C LEU A 447 -0.01 6.82 -10.03
N THR A 448 0.45 6.76 -11.29
CA THR A 448 1.89 6.88 -11.60
C THR A 448 2.44 8.21 -11.08
N LEU A 449 1.79 9.32 -11.43
CA LEU A 449 2.23 10.66 -11.03
C LEU A 449 2.13 10.87 -9.52
N THR A 450 1.06 10.40 -8.88
CA THR A 450 0.88 10.58 -7.43
C THR A 450 1.80 9.69 -6.61
N SER A 451 2.06 8.46 -7.05
CA SER A 451 3.03 7.57 -6.39
C SER A 451 4.43 8.19 -6.38
N VAL A 452 4.90 8.74 -7.52
CA VAL A 452 6.18 9.46 -7.59
C VAL A 452 6.17 10.63 -6.60
N ALA A 453 5.15 11.50 -6.62
CA ALA A 453 5.08 12.66 -5.73
C ALA A 453 5.16 12.30 -4.23
N ILE A 454 4.66 11.13 -3.83
CA ILE A 454 4.68 10.63 -2.44
C ILE A 454 6.00 9.93 -2.10
N ILE A 455 6.55 9.15 -3.03
CA ILE A 455 7.73 8.31 -2.82
C ILE A 455 8.99 9.16 -2.63
N LEU A 456 9.16 10.23 -3.41
CA LEU A 456 10.35 11.09 -3.34
C LEU A 456 10.59 11.63 -1.90
N PRO A 457 9.61 12.27 -1.23
CA PRO A 457 9.78 12.69 0.16
C PRO A 457 9.90 11.52 1.15
N LEU A 458 9.15 10.42 0.98
CA LEU A 458 9.23 9.27 1.88
C LEU A 458 10.63 8.62 1.89
N GLY A 459 11.26 8.46 0.72
CA GLY A 459 12.64 7.96 0.63
C GLY A 459 13.64 8.83 1.37
N THR A 460 13.50 10.15 1.27
CA THR A 460 14.39 11.08 2.00
C THR A 460 14.17 11.07 3.51
N LEU A 461 12.92 10.94 3.98
CA LEU A 461 12.59 10.90 5.40
C LEU A 461 13.01 9.59 6.07
N ALA A 462 12.81 8.45 5.39
CA ALA A 462 13.25 7.14 5.86
C ALA A 462 14.77 7.12 6.10
N ALA A 463 15.54 7.63 5.15
CA ALA A 463 16.98 7.76 5.30
C ALA A 463 17.39 8.67 6.45
N GLN A 464 16.72 9.82 6.63
CA GLN A 464 17.04 10.75 7.71
C GLN A 464 16.82 10.11 9.10
N ARG A 465 15.76 9.31 9.26
CA ARG A 465 15.48 8.59 10.51
C ARG A 465 16.52 7.51 10.77
N LEU A 466 16.89 6.75 9.75
CA LEU A 466 17.92 5.71 9.86
C LEU A 466 19.30 6.32 10.14
N ALA A 467 19.62 7.46 9.54
CA ALA A 467 20.83 8.24 9.84
C ALA A 467 20.90 8.69 11.31
N ALA A 468 19.79 9.24 11.84
CA ALA A 468 19.71 9.72 13.21
C ALA A 468 19.75 8.59 14.25
N SER A 469 19.28 7.39 13.89
CA SER A 469 19.35 6.21 14.76
C SER A 469 20.79 5.72 14.99
N ASN A 470 21.69 5.92 14.03
CA ASN A 470 23.11 5.56 14.19
C ASN A 470 23.86 6.55 15.09
N THR A 471 23.48 7.83 15.13
CA THR A 471 24.13 8.84 15.99
C THR A 471 23.74 8.72 17.47
N SER A 472 22.56 8.18 17.76
CA SER A 472 22.07 8.01 19.13
C SER A 472 22.73 6.83 19.88
N PHE A 473 23.40 5.92 19.17
CA PHE A 473 24.20 4.85 19.78
C PHE A 473 25.65 5.23 20.08
N SER A 474 26.19 6.26 19.41
CA SER A 474 27.61 6.66 19.56
C SER A 474 27.90 7.53 20.79
N TYR A 475 26.88 8.10 21.44
CA TYR A 475 27.05 8.92 22.65
C TYR A 475 26.96 8.15 23.97
N SER A 476 26.67 6.84 23.93
CA SER A 476 26.49 6.02 25.15
C SER A 476 27.73 5.22 25.56
N SER A 477 28.87 5.39 24.88
CA SER A 477 30.09 4.59 25.10
C SER A 477 31.34 5.38 25.50
N ALA A 478 31.21 6.66 25.88
CA ALA A 478 32.33 7.51 26.32
C ALA A 478 32.23 7.96 27.79
N ALA A 479 31.64 7.15 28.66
CA ALA A 479 31.58 7.42 30.10
C ALA A 479 31.83 6.17 30.95
N SER A 480 32.93 5.45 30.71
CA SER A 480 33.44 4.46 31.68
C SER A 480 34.87 4.00 31.33
N SER A 481 35.88 4.85 31.54
CA SER A 481 37.27 4.40 31.77
C SER A 481 38.17 5.59 32.05
N GLY A 482 38.48 5.78 33.33
CA GLY A 482 39.41 6.81 33.81
C GLY A 482 39.68 6.59 35.30
N ARG A 483 40.18 5.39 35.65
CA ARG A 483 40.75 5.14 36.98
C ARG A 483 42.21 5.57 36.93
N TYR A 484 42.52 6.67 37.60
CA TYR A 484 43.89 7.04 37.99
C TYR A 484 43.99 6.87 39.51
N PRO A 485 45.05 6.24 40.05
CA PRO A 485 45.28 6.25 41.48
C PRO A 485 46.02 7.55 41.83
N ILE A 486 45.45 8.37 42.70
CA ILE A 486 46.16 9.49 43.32
C ILE A 486 46.44 9.11 44.78
N ALA A 487 47.73 9.16 45.10
CA ALA A 487 48.28 8.90 46.41
C ALA A 487 47.84 9.94 47.45
N VAL A 488 47.77 9.43 48.68
CA VAL A 488 47.32 10.09 49.92
C VAL A 488 48.28 11.21 50.36
N SER A 489 47.73 12.35 50.80
CA SER A 489 48.20 13.09 51.98
C SER A 489 47.14 14.10 52.48
N ALA A 490 46.98 14.07 53.81
CA ALA A 490 46.27 14.91 54.80
C ALA A 490 46.17 16.43 54.49
N ALA A 491 45.29 17.28 55.04
CA ALA A 491 44.26 17.25 56.09
C ALA A 491 43.38 18.53 55.96
N GLY A 492 42.20 18.57 56.58
CA GLY A 492 41.57 19.85 56.99
C GLY A 492 40.08 20.02 56.69
N THR A 493 39.23 19.57 57.63
CA THR A 493 38.08 20.28 58.22
C THR A 493 37.21 21.24 57.38
N GLY A 494 35.88 20.99 57.37
CA GLY A 494 34.89 22.06 57.57
C GLY A 494 33.69 22.12 56.62
N SER A 495 32.52 21.74 57.17
CA SER A 495 31.14 22.20 56.91
C SER A 495 30.49 22.16 55.51
N SER A 496 29.41 21.38 55.47
CA SER A 496 28.07 21.73 54.96
C SER A 496 27.86 23.17 54.47
N MET A 497 27.45 23.32 53.20
CA MET A 497 26.19 23.97 52.79
C MET A 497 26.05 23.94 51.26
N VAL A 498 24.85 23.59 50.79
CA VAL A 498 24.38 23.77 49.40
C VAL A 498 24.27 25.26 49.10
N PRO A 499 24.57 25.72 47.86
CA PRO A 499 23.55 26.53 47.20
C PRO A 499 23.45 26.31 45.68
N LEU A 500 22.20 26.32 45.22
CA LEU A 500 21.78 26.65 43.85
C LEU A 500 22.34 28.01 43.41
N LYS A 501 22.78 28.16 42.16
CA LYS A 501 22.79 29.47 41.48
C LYS A 501 22.57 29.37 39.97
N ALA A 502 21.67 30.25 39.53
CA ALA A 502 21.18 30.51 38.17
C ALA A 502 22.27 31.18 37.27
N PRO A 503 21.99 31.38 35.96
CA PRO A 503 23.01 31.68 34.96
C PRO A 503 23.45 33.16 35.05
N SER A 504 24.75 33.39 34.91
CA SER A 504 25.33 34.74 34.92
C SER A 504 25.81 35.11 33.52
N PHE A 505 25.27 36.20 33.02
CA PHE A 505 25.66 36.93 31.83
C PHE A 505 26.87 37.82 32.19
N THR A 506 27.97 37.75 31.45
CA THR A 506 29.03 38.77 31.50
C THR A 506 29.54 39.11 30.11
N THR A 507 29.34 40.38 29.79
CA THR A 507 29.82 41.14 28.64
C THR A 507 31.29 41.53 28.86
N HIS A 508 32.14 41.33 27.86
CA HIS A 508 33.34 42.16 27.66
C HIS A 508 33.35 42.68 26.23
N ARG A 509 33.61 43.99 26.10
CA ARG A 509 33.62 44.79 24.88
C ARG A 509 34.95 45.55 24.79
N ALA A 510 35.31 45.87 23.54
CA ALA A 510 36.33 46.82 23.03
C ALA A 510 37.61 46.12 22.52
N THR A 511 38.07 46.27 21.27
CA THR A 511 37.85 47.29 20.21
C THR A 511 38.28 46.79 18.82
N SER A 512 37.64 47.38 17.77
CA SER A 512 38.08 47.63 16.37
C SER A 512 38.53 46.46 15.46
N ASP A 513 37.68 46.05 14.51
CA ASP A 513 37.76 46.48 13.09
C ASP A 513 36.70 45.78 12.20
N HIS A 514 36.39 46.41 11.07
CA HIS A 514 35.30 46.14 10.10
C HIS A 514 35.11 44.67 9.63
N PRO A 515 33.88 44.23 9.27
CA PRO A 515 33.67 42.95 8.61
C PRO A 515 33.76 43.12 7.08
N ALA A 516 34.79 42.53 6.46
CA ALA A 516 34.84 42.31 5.02
C ALA A 516 34.31 40.90 4.71
N ALA A 517 33.30 40.84 3.84
CA ALA A 517 32.86 39.62 3.19
C ALA A 517 33.84 39.24 2.08
N VAL A 518 34.37 38.01 2.05
CA VAL A 518 34.96 37.40 0.85
C VAL A 518 34.83 35.86 0.91
N PHE A 519 34.23 35.32 -0.15
CA PHE A 519 34.30 33.93 -0.61
C PHE A 519 35.71 33.33 -0.52
N SER A 520 35.84 32.02 -0.26
CA SER A 520 36.85 31.28 -1.02
C SER A 520 36.51 29.81 -1.23
N ARG A 521 36.83 29.41 -2.46
CA ARG A 521 36.61 28.20 -3.23
C ARG A 521 37.96 27.48 -3.28
N CYS A 522 38.01 26.16 -3.15
CA CYS A 522 39.21 25.38 -3.52
C CYS A 522 38.82 24.08 -4.26
N GLU A 523 38.84 24.15 -5.58
CA GLU A 523 39.51 23.18 -6.48
C GLU A 523 40.92 23.77 -6.71
N ALA A 524 42.05 23.09 -6.97
CA ALA A 524 42.42 21.72 -7.30
C ALA A 524 43.94 21.56 -7.04
N GLY A 525 44.49 20.33 -7.09
CA GLY A 525 45.91 20.11 -7.45
C GLY A 525 46.78 19.31 -6.46
N MET A 526 46.98 18.03 -6.80
CA MET A 526 48.16 17.16 -6.59
C MET A 526 49.16 17.44 -5.44
N SER A 527 49.42 16.44 -4.59
CA SER A 527 50.73 15.76 -4.47
C SER A 527 50.74 14.76 -3.30
N SER A 528 51.41 13.64 -3.54
CA SER A 528 51.71 12.56 -2.62
C SER A 528 52.30 13.05 -1.30
N ARG A 529 51.75 12.58 -0.17
CA ARG A 529 52.44 12.55 1.13
C ARG A 529 51.71 11.57 2.06
N ASP A 530 52.38 10.45 2.30
CA ASP A 530 52.00 9.41 3.25
C ASP A 530 51.63 10.01 4.62
N HIS A 531 50.40 9.76 5.07
CA HIS A 531 50.02 10.00 6.45
C HIS A 531 50.32 8.74 7.26
N MET A 532 51.50 8.77 7.88
CA MET A 532 51.96 7.79 8.87
C MET A 532 50.96 7.67 10.03
N ASN A 533 50.65 6.44 10.42
CA ASN A 533 49.71 6.11 11.49
C ASN A 533 50.45 6.16 12.86
N PRO A 534 49.94 6.87 13.88
CA PRO A 534 50.61 7.01 15.19
C PRO A 534 50.74 5.70 15.98
N VAL A 535 50.19 4.59 15.48
CA VAL A 535 50.31 3.24 16.07
C VAL A 535 51.62 2.55 15.67
N ASP A 536 52.19 2.86 14.50
CA ASP A 536 53.44 2.26 14.01
C ASP A 536 54.69 2.87 14.66
N LEU A 537 54.55 4.03 15.32
CA LEU A 537 55.65 4.69 16.04
C LEU A 537 55.88 4.12 17.46
N GLU A 538 54.89 3.43 18.03
CA GLU A 538 55.02 2.77 19.34
C GLU A 538 55.52 1.33 19.23
N LEU A 539 55.29 0.64 18.11
CA LEU A 539 55.87 -0.68 17.84
C LEU A 539 57.37 -0.62 17.50
N GLY A 540 57.89 0.52 17.03
CA GLY A 540 59.32 0.73 16.80
C GLY A 540 60.13 1.00 18.07
N LYS A 541 59.48 1.35 19.20
CA LYS A 541 60.18 1.65 20.47
C LYS A 541 60.33 0.44 21.40
N LEU A 542 59.86 -0.74 20.98
CA LEU A 542 60.00 -1.99 21.73
C LEU A 542 61.01 -2.96 21.09
N SER A 543 61.74 -2.58 20.04
CA SER A 543 62.78 -3.43 19.43
C SER A 543 64.23 -3.04 19.75
N ASP A 544 64.47 -2.05 20.60
CA ASP A 544 65.83 -1.59 20.98
C ASP A 544 66.23 -1.93 22.43
N ALA A 545 65.48 -2.80 23.10
CA ALA A 545 65.83 -3.33 24.41
C ALA A 545 65.67 -4.85 24.41
N ASP A 546 66.70 -5.55 23.94
CA ASP A 546 67.24 -6.78 24.53
C ASP A 546 68.06 -7.55 23.49
N ALA A 547 69.33 -7.17 23.41
CA ALA A 547 70.38 -8.06 22.94
C ALA A 547 70.78 -8.99 24.09
N ASP A 548 70.11 -10.13 24.24
CA ASP A 548 70.75 -11.34 24.77
C ASP A 548 70.07 -12.62 24.24
N GLY A 549 70.88 -13.59 23.88
CA GLY A 549 70.47 -14.71 23.04
C GLY A 549 69.71 -15.82 23.76
N ARG A 550 68.66 -16.37 23.11
CA ARG A 550 68.43 -17.83 22.99
C ARG A 550 67.26 -18.17 22.07
N HIS A 551 67.58 -19.02 21.09
CA HIS A 551 66.73 -19.95 20.36
C HIS A 551 65.34 -20.29 20.96
N VAL A 552 64.26 -20.12 20.17
CA VAL A 552 63.18 -21.13 20.00
C VAL A 552 62.58 -21.00 18.59
N ARG A 553 62.68 -22.06 17.78
CA ARG A 553 61.98 -22.24 16.49
C ARG A 553 60.61 -22.86 16.74
N VAL A 554 59.56 -22.38 16.06
CA VAL A 554 58.37 -23.19 15.74
C VAL A 554 57.95 -22.90 14.30
N ASP A 555 58.12 -23.91 13.44
CA ASP A 555 57.65 -23.98 12.05
C ASP A 555 56.12 -24.09 11.97
N ARG A 556 55.50 -23.36 11.03
CA ARG A 556 54.20 -23.72 10.43
C ARG A 556 54.18 -23.37 8.94
N ASN A 557 54.93 -24.13 8.16
CA ASN A 557 54.73 -24.28 6.72
C ASN A 557 53.76 -25.44 6.46
N VAL A 558 52.45 -25.20 6.38
CA VAL A 558 51.52 -26.14 5.72
C VAL A 558 50.33 -25.35 5.14
N VAL A 559 50.06 -25.60 3.85
CA VAL A 559 48.86 -25.26 3.06
C VAL A 559 48.79 -23.86 2.44
N GLN A 560 49.62 -23.64 1.41
CA GLN A 560 49.23 -22.74 0.32
C GLN A 560 49.77 -23.30 -1.01
N ARG A 561 49.01 -24.22 -1.62
CA ARG A 561 49.20 -24.60 -3.01
C ARG A 561 47.91 -25.22 -3.57
N GLU A 562 47.33 -24.51 -4.54
CA GLU A 562 46.18 -24.76 -5.44
C GLU A 562 45.42 -23.43 -5.44
N GLU A 563 45.44 -22.60 -6.48
CA GLU A 563 45.26 -22.83 -7.92
C GLU A 563 46.09 -21.75 -8.67
N ARG A 564 47.12 -22.08 -9.47
CA ARG A 564 47.11 -22.17 -10.95
C ARG A 564 46.27 -21.05 -11.59
N LEU A 565 46.80 -20.07 -12.33
CA LEU A 565 47.89 -20.03 -13.32
C LEU A 565 48.55 -18.65 -13.32
#